data_AF-A0A8D8HH11-F1
#
_entry.id   AF-A0A8D8HH11-F1
#
_cell.length_a   1.000
_cell.length_b   1.000
_cell.length_c   1.000
_cell.angle_alpha   90.00
_cell.angle_beta   90.00
_cell.angle_gamma   90.00
#
_symmetry.space_group_name_H-M   'P 1'
#
loop_
_entity.id
_entity.type
_entity.pdbx_description
1 polymer ?
#
loop_
_entity_poly.entity_id
_entity_poly.type
_entity_poly.pdbx_seq_one_letter_code
_entity_poly.pdbx_strand_id
1 'polypeptide(L)'
;MATSSSAKITEILLETERVGDRVLALKQELINLDRRRQETREAIRTVQKSFPDRDGQKVWITVGSMLMKMPRGKALELLEKDAAQIEAEIGTLRTEQKVLVSRQRDLEHDTPLRGFDLKPLSRAELGAIGAAVPRV
;
A
#
# COMPACT_ATOMS: atom_id res chain seq x y z
N MET A 1 24.38 -8.90 -41.48
CA MET A 1 23.15 -8.13 -41.16
C MET A 1 22.22 -8.80 -40.11
N ALA A 2 22.55 -9.96 -39.53
CA ALA A 2 21.69 -10.65 -38.54
C ALA A 2 21.88 -10.20 -37.08
N THR A 3 22.93 -9.45 -36.76
CA THR A 3 23.27 -9.05 -35.38
C THR A 3 22.33 -7.98 -34.79
N SER A 4 21.76 -7.11 -35.62
CA SER A 4 20.86 -6.05 -35.15
C SER A 4 19.52 -6.57 -34.62
N SER A 5 19.00 -7.68 -35.18
CA SER A 5 17.74 -8.27 -34.71
C SER A 5 17.92 -8.99 -33.38
N SER A 6 18.99 -9.79 -33.24
CA SER A 6 19.30 -10.49 -31.99
C SER A 6 19.58 -9.52 -30.84
N ALA A 7 20.31 -8.42 -31.09
CA ALA A 7 20.59 -7.40 -30.08
C ALA A 7 19.31 -6.71 -29.56
N LYS A 8 18.36 -6.42 -30.44
CA LYS A 8 17.07 -5.83 -30.07
C LYS A 8 16.22 -6.78 -29.23
N ILE A 9 16.23 -8.08 -29.56
CA ILE A 9 15.51 -9.09 -28.78
C ILE A 9 16.10 -9.19 -27.37
N THR A 10 17.43 -9.21 -27.24
CA THR A 10 18.07 -9.24 -25.91
C THR A 10 17.78 -7.99 -25.10
N GLU A 11 17.68 -6.83 -25.74
CA GLU A 11 17.32 -5.58 -25.08
C GLU A 11 15.89 -5.62 -24.53
N ILE A 12 14.93 -6.06 -25.34
CA ILE A 12 13.52 -6.21 -24.91
C ILE A 12 13.41 -7.19 -23.75
N LEU A 13 14.06 -8.36 -23.83
CA LEU A 13 14.04 -9.35 -22.74
C LEU A 13 14.58 -8.78 -21.42
N LEU A 14 15.67 -8.01 -21.51
CA LEU A 14 16.30 -7.40 -20.35
C LEU A 14 15.45 -6.27 -19.76
N GLU A 15 14.73 -5.52 -20.59
CA GLU A 15 13.76 -4.54 -20.11
C GLU A 15 12.55 -5.20 -19.42
N THR A 16 12.02 -6.28 -19.99
CA THR A 16 10.93 -7.05 -19.38
C THR A 16 11.33 -7.63 -18.03
N GLU A 17 12.53 -8.22 -17.93
CA GLU A 17 13.09 -8.75 -16.68
C GLU A 17 13.23 -7.65 -15.62
N ARG A 18 13.78 -6.50 -15.98
CA ARG A 18 13.90 -5.34 -15.07
C ARG A 18 12.56 -4.83 -14.54
N VAL A 19 11.50 -4.88 -15.35
CA VAL A 19 10.15 -4.50 -14.91
C VAL A 19 9.59 -5.58 -13.98
N GLY A 20 9.76 -6.86 -14.32
CA GLY A 20 9.36 -7.99 -13.49
C GLY A 20 9.99 -7.96 -12.10
N ASP A 21 11.30 -7.72 -12.00
CA ASP A 21 12.03 -7.61 -10.74
C ASP A 21 11.46 -6.50 -9.84
N ARG A 22 11.13 -5.34 -10.42
CA ARG A 22 10.52 -4.24 -9.67
C ARG A 22 9.13 -4.60 -9.15
N VAL A 23 8.31 -5.26 -9.97
CA VAL A 23 6.97 -5.70 -9.55
C VAL A 23 7.07 -6.67 -8.37
N LEU A 24 8.05 -7.59 -8.40
CA LEU A 24 8.30 -8.53 -7.30
C LEU A 24 8.80 -7.81 -6.04
N ALA A 25 9.73 -6.86 -6.18
CA ALA A 25 10.24 -6.05 -5.07
C ALA A 25 9.12 -5.25 -4.38
N LEU A 26 8.29 -4.55 -5.16
CA LEU A 26 7.16 -3.78 -4.65
C LEU A 26 6.13 -4.67 -3.94
N LYS A 27 5.90 -5.88 -4.46
CA LYS A 27 5.01 -6.85 -3.79
C LYS A 27 5.55 -7.22 -2.41
N GLN A 28 6.86 -7.45 -2.28
CA GLN A 28 7.47 -7.77 -1.00
C GLN A 28 7.42 -6.58 -0.02
N GLU A 29 7.64 -5.36 -0.52
CA GLU A 29 7.51 -4.14 0.26
C GLU A 29 6.08 -3.95 0.78
N LEU A 30 5.07 -4.17 -0.06
CA LEU A 30 3.67 -4.08 0.31
C LEU A 30 3.31 -5.10 1.42
N ILE A 31 3.86 -6.32 1.35
CA ILE A 31 3.69 -7.32 2.41
C ILE A 31 4.29 -6.82 3.73
N ASN A 32 5.48 -6.23 3.68
CA ASN A 32 6.15 -5.71 4.88
C ASN A 32 5.37 -4.53 5.49
N LEU A 33 4.86 -3.62 4.65
CA LEU A 33 4.02 -2.51 5.10
C LEU A 33 2.68 -2.98 5.68
N ASP A 34 2.04 -4.00 5.10
CA ASP A 34 0.80 -4.53 5.67
C ASP A 34 1.04 -5.22 7.03
N ARG A 35 2.17 -5.92 7.22
CA ARG A 35 2.57 -6.42 8.54
C ARG A 35 2.69 -5.29 9.56
N ARG A 36 3.46 -4.25 9.23
CA ARG A 36 3.63 -3.07 10.09
C ARG A 36 2.30 -2.37 10.37
N ARG A 37 1.41 -2.28 9.39
CA ARG A 37 0.05 -1.73 9.56
C ARG A 37 -0.75 -2.52 10.60
N GLN A 38 -0.70 -3.86 10.56
CA GLN A 38 -1.41 -4.67 11.55
C GLN A 38 -0.80 -4.52 12.94
N GLU A 39 0.53 -4.52 13.05
CA GLU A 39 1.24 -4.29 14.30
C GLU A 39 0.89 -2.93 14.91
N THR A 40 0.89 -1.85 14.13
CA THR A 40 0.50 -0.51 14.58
C THR A 40 -0.97 -0.49 15.05
N ARG A 41 -1.87 -1.17 14.35
CA ARG A 41 -3.29 -1.29 14.75
C ARG A 41 -3.44 -2.04 16.08
N GLU A 42 -2.68 -3.10 16.28
CA GLU A 42 -2.67 -3.86 17.53
C GLU A 42 -2.06 -3.04 18.68
N ALA A 43 -1.00 -2.30 18.41
CA ALA A 43 -0.39 -1.38 19.37
C ALA A 43 -1.37 -0.31 19.82
N ILE A 44 -2.07 0.37 18.90
CA ILE A 44 -3.10 1.38 19.22
C ILE A 44 -4.17 0.76 20.12
N ARG A 45 -4.69 -0.41 19.77
CA ARG A 45 -5.72 -1.09 20.58
C ARG A 45 -5.22 -1.49 21.95
N THR A 46 -3.97 -1.92 22.05
CA THR A 46 -3.34 -2.30 23.32
C THR A 46 -3.20 -1.07 24.22
N VAL A 47 -2.74 0.06 23.67
CA VAL A 47 -2.65 1.32 24.40
C VAL A 47 -4.03 1.81 24.86
N GLN A 48 -5.06 1.69 24.01
CA GLN A 48 -6.41 2.13 24.35
C GLN A 48 -7.09 1.26 25.42
N LYS A 49 -6.93 -0.07 25.35
CA LYS A 49 -7.61 -1.01 26.27
C LYS A 49 -6.86 -1.26 27.57
N SER A 50 -5.55 -1.46 27.49
CA SER A 50 -4.74 -1.91 28.64
C SER A 50 -4.31 -0.75 29.54
N PHE A 51 -4.37 0.49 29.04
CA PHE A 51 -3.97 1.69 29.76
C PHE A 51 -5.15 2.67 29.81
N PRO A 52 -5.98 2.61 30.88
CA PRO A 52 -7.16 3.47 31.04
C PRO A 52 -6.76 4.94 31.12
N ASP A 53 -7.61 5.85 30.63
CA ASP A 53 -7.33 7.29 30.67
C ASP A 53 -7.28 7.80 32.12
N ARG A 54 -6.08 7.80 32.70
CA ARG A 54 -5.77 8.37 34.00
C ARG A 54 -4.72 9.44 33.79
N ASP A 55 -4.93 10.61 34.40
CA ASP A 55 -4.00 11.72 34.30
C ASP A 55 -2.57 11.28 34.64
N GLY A 56 -1.66 11.50 33.69
CA GLY A 56 -0.24 11.19 33.86
C GLY A 56 0.18 9.74 33.57
N GLN A 57 -0.70 8.87 33.04
CA GLN A 57 -0.28 7.51 32.68
C GLN A 57 0.76 7.53 31.55
N LYS A 58 1.95 7.01 31.86
CA LYS A 58 3.07 6.88 30.93
C LYS A 58 3.12 5.46 30.40
N VAL A 59 3.29 5.33 29.09
CA VAL A 59 3.39 4.06 28.38
C VAL A 59 4.79 3.94 27.78
N TRP A 60 5.30 2.72 27.74
CA TRP A 60 6.53 2.40 27.02
C TRP A 60 6.19 2.03 25.59
N ILE A 61 6.80 2.72 24.64
CA ILE A 61 6.66 2.46 23.21
C ILE A 61 8.03 2.23 22.60
N THR A 62 8.11 1.27 21.69
CA THR A 62 9.27 1.06 20.82
C THR A 62 9.13 1.91 19.56
N VAL A 63 10.13 2.74 19.27
CA VAL A 63 10.24 3.49 18.01
C VAL A 63 11.56 3.06 17.35
N GLY A 64 11.45 2.29 16.28
CA GLY A 64 12.62 1.64 15.66
C GLY A 64 13.32 0.71 16.66
N SER A 65 14.59 0.99 16.96
CA SER A 65 15.39 0.26 17.93
C SER A 65 15.36 0.83 19.36
N MET A 66 14.64 1.93 19.58
CA MET A 66 14.64 2.65 20.85
C MET A 66 13.37 2.38 21.65
N LEU A 67 13.51 2.16 22.95
CA LEU A 67 12.40 2.07 23.89
C LEU A 67 12.24 3.40 24.63
N MET A 68 11.10 4.06 24.47
CA MET A 68 10.83 5.38 25.05
C MET A 68 9.60 5.36 25.95
N LYS A 69 9.67 6.08 27.07
CA LYS A 69 8.54 6.29 27.99
C LYS A 69 7.91 7.65 27.72
N MET A 70 6.64 7.68 27.36
CA MET A 70 5.92 8.92 27.07
C MET A 70 4.48 8.90 27.59
N PRO A 71 3.82 10.07 27.73
CA PRO A 71 2.41 10.12 28.10
C PRO A 71 1.54 9.42 27.05
N ARG A 72 0.49 8.73 27.51
CA ARG A 72 -0.46 7.98 26.66
C ARG A 72 -0.95 8.78 25.44
N GLY A 73 -1.37 10.04 25.64
CA GLY A 73 -1.90 10.88 24.55
C GLY A 73 -0.89 11.10 23.42
N LYS A 74 0.36 11.46 23.76
CA LYS A 74 1.43 11.63 22.76
C LYS A 74 1.81 10.30 22.09
N ALA A 75 1.76 9.21 22.85
CA ALA A 75 1.98 7.86 22.36
C ALA A 75 0.95 7.47 21.28
N LEU A 76 -0.33 7.72 21.54
CA LEU A 76 -1.42 7.46 20.60
C LEU A 76 -1.31 8.34 19.36
N GLU A 77 -1.05 9.64 19.53
CA GLU A 77 -0.90 10.57 18.40
C GLU A 77 0.23 10.14 17.45
N LEU A 78 1.36 9.66 17.99
CA LEU A 78 2.46 9.14 17.18
C LEU A 78 2.07 7.86 16.42
N LEU A 79 1.38 6.93 17.07
CA LEU A 79 0.91 5.70 16.43
C LEU A 79 -0.15 5.98 15.34
N GLU A 80 -1.03 6.95 15.56
CA GLU A 80 -2.03 7.38 14.57
C GLU A 80 -1.39 8.04 13.35
N LYS A 81 -0.36 8.87 13.55
CA LYS A 81 0.43 9.45 12.45
C LYS A 81 1.16 8.36 11.66
N ASP A 82 1.76 7.39 12.35
CA ASP A 82 2.42 6.25 11.69
C ASP A 82 1.43 5.43 10.85
N ALA A 83 0.24 5.15 11.40
CA ALA A 83 -0.82 4.45 10.68
C ALA A 83 -1.27 5.20 9.41
N ALA A 84 -1.42 6.53 9.49
CA ALA A 84 -1.79 7.36 8.35
C ALA A 84 -0.70 7.37 7.26
N GLN A 85 0.57 7.44 7.67
CA GLN A 85 1.72 7.40 6.75
C GLN A 85 1.79 6.05 6.02
N ILE A 86 1.66 4.94 6.75
CA ILE A 86 1.68 3.59 6.17
C ILE A 86 0.54 3.42 5.15
N GLU A 87 -0.67 3.91 5.47
CA GLU A 87 -1.81 3.80 4.55
C GLU A 87 -1.59 4.61 3.26
N ALA A 88 -1.01 5.81 3.36
CA ALA A 88 -0.68 6.63 2.20
C ALA A 88 0.41 5.98 1.32
N GLU A 89 1.43 5.39 1.94
CA GLU A 89 2.50 4.67 1.26
C GLU A 89 1.97 3.42 0.54
N ILE A 90 1.13 2.61 1.20
CA ILE A 90 0.45 1.46 0.58
C ILE A 90 -0.38 1.91 -0.64
N GLY A 91 -1.11 3.03 -0.53
CA GLY A 91 -1.90 3.56 -1.65
C GLY A 91 -1.04 3.97 -2.85
N THR A 92 0.12 4.58 -2.58
CA THR A 92 1.08 5.00 -3.60
C THR A 92 1.70 3.78 -4.30
N LEU A 93 2.20 2.81 -3.52
CA LEU A 93 2.79 1.58 -4.06
C LEU A 93 1.80 0.74 -4.86
N ARG A 94 0.53 0.69 -4.46
CA ARG A 94 -0.52 0.03 -5.25
C ARG A 94 -0.73 0.69 -6.60
N THR A 95 -0.66 2.02 -6.66
CA THR A 95 -0.81 2.76 -7.92
C THR A 95 0.40 2.53 -8.82
N GLU A 96 1.61 2.57 -8.24
CA GLU A 96 2.86 2.29 -8.96
C GLU A 96 2.90 0.85 -9.50
N GLN A 97 2.48 -0.13 -8.70
CA GLN A 97 2.38 -1.52 -9.12
C GLN A 97 1.47 -1.65 -10.35
N LYS A 98 0.35 -0.92 -10.41
CA LYS A 98 -0.55 -0.97 -11.57
C LYS A 98 0.12 -0.49 -12.85
N VAL A 99 0.84 0.63 -12.77
CA VAL A 99 1.58 1.21 -13.90
C VAL A 99 2.66 0.25 -14.38
N LEU A 100 3.40 -0.37 -13.47
CA LEU A 100 4.46 -1.32 -13.83
C LEU A 100 3.91 -2.60 -14.47
N VAL A 101 2.79 -3.13 -13.97
CA VAL A 101 2.13 -4.30 -14.57
C VAL A 101 1.58 -3.97 -15.97
N SER A 102 1.03 -2.76 -16.17
CA SER A 102 0.64 -2.31 -17.51
C SER A 102 1.85 -2.27 -18.45
N ARG A 103 2.95 -1.66 -18.01
CA ARG A 103 4.18 -1.57 -18.80
C ARG A 103 4.75 -2.95 -19.13
N GLN A 104 4.70 -3.90 -18.20
CA GLN A 104 5.15 -5.26 -18.45
C GLN A 104 4.34 -5.91 -19.59
N ARG A 105 3.01 -5.75 -19.57
CA ARG A 105 2.14 -6.26 -20.62
C ARG A 105 2.37 -5.60 -21.97
N ASP A 106 2.63 -4.30 -21.97
CA ASP A 106 2.97 -3.56 -23.19
C ASP A 106 4.28 -4.09 -23.81
N LEU A 107 5.29 -4.42 -23.00
CA LEU A 107 6.55 -5.03 -23.46
C LEU A 107 6.32 -6.46 -23.99
N GLU A 108 5.45 -7.23 -23.34
CA GLU A 108 5.07 -8.59 -23.75
C GLU A 108 4.10 -8.63 -24.95
N HIS A 109 3.63 -7.46 -25.42
CA HIS A 109 2.61 -7.32 -26.47
C HIS A 109 1.30 -8.06 -26.16
N ASP A 110 0.97 -8.21 -24.87
CA ASP A 110 -0.28 -8.80 -24.41
C ASP A 110 -1.38 -7.74 -24.28
N THR A 111 -2.63 -8.19 -24.26
CA THR A 111 -3.77 -7.30 -24.06
C THR A 111 -3.74 -6.62 -22.68
N PRO A 112 -4.16 -5.33 -22.60
CA PRO A 112 -4.23 -4.61 -21.33
C PRO A 112 -5.28 -5.24 -20.41
N LEU A 113 -5.01 -5.24 -19.10
CA LEU A 113 -5.92 -5.82 -18.10
C LEU A 113 -7.20 -5.00 -17.99
N ARG A 114 -8.30 -5.59 -18.46
CA ARG A 114 -9.62 -4.98 -18.32
C ARG A 114 -10.02 -4.92 -16.84
N GLY A 115 -10.43 -3.74 -16.39
CA GLY A 115 -10.98 -3.54 -15.05
C GLY A 115 -9.93 -3.40 -13.92
N PHE A 116 -8.64 -3.44 -14.23
CA PHE A 116 -7.58 -3.35 -13.22
C PHE A 116 -7.46 -1.97 -12.56
N ASP A 117 -7.89 -0.93 -13.28
CA ASP A 117 -7.90 0.46 -12.82
C ASP A 117 -9.23 0.92 -12.22
N LEU A 118 -10.17 -0.01 -12.00
CA LEU A 118 -11.43 0.33 -11.36
C LEU A 118 -11.19 0.80 -9.92
N LYS A 119 -11.85 1.92 -9.59
CA LYS A 119 -11.91 2.44 -8.23
C LYS A 119 -13.24 2.01 -7.60
N PRO A 120 -13.27 1.72 -6.30
CA PRO A 120 -14.52 1.45 -5.62
C PRO A 120 -15.42 2.69 -5.68
N LEU A 121 -16.73 2.46 -5.85
CA LEU A 121 -17.71 3.54 -5.80
C LEU A 121 -17.70 4.20 -4.43
N SER A 122 -17.65 5.52 -4.43
CA SER A 122 -17.83 6.33 -3.24
C SER A 122 -19.27 6.25 -2.71
N ARG A 123 -19.45 6.57 -1.43
CA ARG A 123 -20.78 6.58 -0.80
C ARG A 123 -21.76 7.55 -1.47
N ALA A 124 -21.24 8.64 -2.03
CA ALA A 124 -22.02 9.61 -2.80
C ALA A 124 -22.49 9.02 -4.14
N GLU A 125 -21.60 8.33 -4.86
CA GLU A 125 -21.93 7.68 -6.13
C GLU A 125 -22.93 6.53 -5.94
N LEU A 126 -22.77 5.73 -4.87
CA LEU A 126 -23.75 4.70 -4.51
C LEU A 126 -25.13 5.30 -4.19
N GLY A 127 -25.17 6.44 -3.49
CA GLY A 127 -26.42 7.16 -3.21
C GLY A 127 -27.10 7.69 -4.48
N ALA A 128 -26.32 8.21 -5.42
CA ALA A 128 -26.81 8.68 -6.71
C ALA A 128 -27.36 7.52 -7.57
N ILE A 129 -26.68 6.38 -7.59
CA ILE A 129 -27.17 5.17 -8.27
C ILE A 129 -28.48 4.68 -7.64
N GLY A 130 -28.58 4.64 -6.31
CA GLY A 130 -29.80 4.25 -5.62
C GLY A 130 -30.99 5.21 -5.84
N ALA A 131 -30.72 6.48 -6.17
CA ALA A 131 -31.76 7.44 -6.55
C ALA A 131 -32.16 7.34 -8.03
N ALA A 132 -31.23 6.92 -8.90
CA ALA A 132 -31.43 6.81 -10.34
C ALA A 132 -32.02 5.45 -10.78
N VAL A 133 -31.85 4.39 -9.97
CA VAL A 133 -32.41 3.07 -10.25
C VAL A 133 -33.86 2.99 -9.76
N PRO A 134 -34.84 2.64 -10.62
CA PRO A 134 -36.21 2.42 -10.19
C PRO A 134 -36.26 1.31 -9.13
N ARG A 135 -36.89 1.58 -7.99
CA ARG A 135 -37.14 0.53 -7.01
C ARG A 135 -38.18 -0.44 -7.60
N VAL A 136 -37.75 -1.67 -7.85
CA VAL A 136 -38.64 -2.80 -8.19
C VAL A 136 -39.24 -3.35 -6.91
#